data_AF-A0A0S8DVN2-F1
#
_entry.id   AF-A0A0S8DVN2-F1
#
_cell.length_a   1.000
_cell.length_b   1.000
_cell.length_c   1.000
_cell.angle_alpha   90.00
_cell.angle_beta   90.00
_cell.angle_gamma   90.00
#
_symmetry.space_group_name_H-M   'P 1'
#
loop_
_entity.id
_entity.type
_entity.pdbx_description
1 polymer ?
#
loop_
_entity_poly.entity_id
_entity_poly.type
_entity_poly.pdbx_seq_one_letter_code
_entity_poly.pdbx_strand_id
1 'polypeptide(L)'
;MTNTTLAWAYSEVLDSSQKATPATATLVQEVIDEHLRFYNEHFDKIRFAHLTGGDDWSGELVAVLSLLGSKPAALDYQHPPDVRADVMDVTLVRLRQLLRADVVSATLIQVGTDSPLDRANLCLIALNPKRFIADDYGATRYMLDVKDDIAERIHPSRYLQHMEHLRFALDHEAFHCIDSFLYGGAPMTEQDLEAEYEMFRRESAADAYAMARHIQRHGRITPYARNLTHMRALWLFSDSPNRCTFETIREVLRTDPNRIQAMSLPELIDFAVALRDQAVRPYDGYILQRAAALQAARALGLDPALYGDQWCECERMEVDPKLVAKLVNRYRYYYEQLFTNTTLELEAPSLSESLEQR
;
A
#
# COMPACT_ATOMS: atom_id res chain seq x y z
N MET A 1 27.63 28.49 3.63
CA MET A 1 28.38 27.40 4.30
C MET A 1 27.69 27.22 5.64
N THR A 2 26.85 26.21 5.89
CA THR A 2 26.98 24.78 5.63
C THR A 2 25.61 24.16 5.30
N ASN A 3 25.53 23.41 4.20
CA ASN A 3 24.43 22.51 3.85
C ASN A 3 24.34 21.39 4.89
N THR A 4 23.15 21.17 5.47
CA THR A 4 22.86 19.97 6.26
C THR A 4 22.00 19.04 5.43
N THR A 5 22.67 18.15 4.70
CA THR A 5 22.05 17.04 3.97
C THR A 5 21.71 15.97 5.01
N LEU A 6 20.42 15.82 5.35
CA LEU A 6 19.94 14.65 6.09
C LEU A 6 19.77 13.49 5.10
N ALA A 7 20.87 12.79 4.87
CA ALA A 7 20.89 11.47 4.27
C ALA A 7 20.43 10.47 5.34
N TRP A 8 19.18 10.02 5.25
CA TRP A 8 18.74 8.85 6.01
C TRP A 8 19.28 7.59 5.34
N ALA A 9 19.84 6.72 6.17
CA ALA A 9 20.58 5.54 5.81
C ALA A 9 19.67 4.47 5.21
N TYR A 10 19.70 4.33 3.89
CA TYR A 10 19.57 3.04 3.23
C TYR A 10 20.95 2.67 2.68
N SER A 11 21.76 2.01 3.50
CA SER A 11 23.04 1.44 3.08
C SER A 11 22.95 -0.08 3.13
N GLU A 12 23.04 -0.65 1.93
CA GLU A 12 23.81 -1.85 1.61
C GLU A 12 23.50 -3.14 2.41
N VAL A 13 22.50 -3.91 1.98
CA VAL A 13 22.62 -5.36 1.67
C VAL A 13 21.48 -5.76 0.72
N LEU A 14 21.69 -5.68 -0.60
CA LEU A 14 20.90 -6.44 -1.58
C LEU A 14 21.84 -6.92 -2.69
N ASP A 15 22.75 -7.81 -2.32
CA ASP A 15 23.41 -8.70 -3.28
C ASP A 15 23.18 -10.15 -2.88
N SER A 16 21.92 -10.59 -3.04
CA SER A 16 21.60 -11.99 -3.24
C SER A 16 20.92 -12.10 -4.60
N SER A 17 21.69 -11.85 -5.66
CA SER A 17 21.21 -11.94 -7.03
C SER A 17 20.91 -13.40 -7.42
N GLN A 18 19.73 -13.91 -7.08
CA GLN A 18 19.06 -14.81 -8.01
C GLN A 18 18.53 -13.94 -9.14
N LYS A 19 19.34 -13.79 -10.19
CA LYS A 19 18.89 -13.12 -11.43
C LYS A 19 17.63 -13.81 -11.91
N ALA A 20 16.53 -13.06 -12.01
CA ALA A 20 15.29 -13.55 -12.60
C ALA A 20 15.60 -14.23 -13.94
N THR A 21 15.09 -15.45 -14.13
CA THR A 21 15.27 -16.14 -15.40
C THR A 21 14.54 -15.35 -16.51
N PRO A 22 14.98 -15.42 -17.78
CA PRO A 22 14.28 -14.75 -18.88
C PRO A 22 12.79 -15.09 -18.94
N ALA A 23 12.40 -16.33 -18.61
CA ALA A 23 11.01 -16.76 -18.55
C ALA A 23 10.20 -16.06 -17.45
N THR A 24 10.81 -15.85 -16.27
CA THR A 24 10.19 -15.09 -15.16
C THR A 24 10.01 -13.62 -15.52
N ALA A 25 10.99 -13.01 -16.20
CA ALA A 25 10.91 -11.62 -16.65
C ALA A 25 9.80 -11.42 -17.71
N THR A 26 9.65 -12.35 -18.65
CA THR A 26 8.55 -12.32 -19.62
C THR A 26 7.19 -12.40 -18.92
N LEU A 27 7.02 -13.34 -18.00
CA LEU A 27 5.75 -13.49 -17.28
C LEU A 27 5.38 -12.23 -16.50
N VAL A 28 6.34 -11.63 -15.78
CA VAL A 28 6.13 -10.36 -15.05
C VAL A 28 5.61 -9.27 -15.98
N GLN A 29 6.24 -9.10 -17.13
CA GLN A 29 5.81 -8.08 -18.10
C GLN A 29 4.41 -8.37 -18.64
N GLU A 30 4.09 -9.64 -18.93
CA GLU A 30 2.75 -10.05 -19.37
C GLU A 30 1.67 -9.67 -18.33
N VAL A 31 1.95 -9.84 -17.03
CA VAL A 31 1.01 -9.43 -15.97
C VAL A 31 0.80 -7.92 -15.95
N ILE A 32 1.88 -7.15 -16.05
CA ILE A 32 1.84 -5.68 -16.07
C ILE A 32 1.03 -5.20 -17.28
N ASP A 33 1.37 -5.69 -18.47
CA ASP A 33 0.72 -5.31 -19.72
C ASP A 33 -0.77 -5.70 -19.71
N GLU A 34 -1.12 -6.87 -19.17
CA GLU A 34 -2.51 -7.29 -18.99
C GLU A 34 -3.29 -6.31 -18.11
N HIS A 35 -2.74 -5.90 -16.96
CA HIS A 35 -3.40 -4.97 -16.04
C HIS A 35 -3.52 -3.57 -16.65
N LEU A 36 -2.43 -3.04 -17.22
CA LEU A 36 -2.47 -1.73 -17.88
C LEU A 36 -3.48 -1.71 -19.02
N ARG A 37 -3.55 -2.78 -19.84
CA ARG A 37 -4.55 -2.89 -20.89
C ARG A 37 -5.96 -2.91 -20.32
N PHE A 38 -6.22 -3.71 -19.29
CA PHE A 38 -7.53 -3.75 -18.62
C PHE A 38 -7.96 -2.34 -18.18
N TYR A 39 -7.12 -1.61 -17.44
CA TYR A 39 -7.48 -0.27 -16.97
C TYR A 39 -7.59 0.74 -18.12
N ASN A 40 -6.73 0.65 -19.13
CA ASN A 40 -6.83 1.51 -20.30
C ASN A 40 -8.11 1.27 -21.11
N GLU A 41 -8.64 0.05 -21.15
CA GLU A 41 -9.90 -0.26 -21.84
C GLU A 41 -11.15 0.22 -21.07
N HIS A 42 -11.08 0.27 -19.73
CA HIS A 42 -12.24 0.56 -18.90
C HIS A 42 -12.33 2.03 -18.44
N PHE A 43 -11.24 2.79 -18.49
CA PHE A 43 -11.20 4.20 -18.11
C PHE A 43 -10.73 5.07 -19.28
N ASP A 44 -11.69 5.55 -20.07
CA ASP A 44 -11.47 6.35 -21.28
C ASP A 44 -10.73 7.67 -21.03
N LYS A 45 -10.86 8.24 -19.84
CA LYS A 45 -10.26 9.54 -19.46
C LYS A 45 -8.87 9.44 -18.82
N ILE A 46 -8.39 8.25 -18.50
CA ILE A 46 -7.10 8.04 -17.81
C ILE A 46 -6.22 7.12 -18.64
N ARG A 47 -5.02 7.55 -18.99
CA ARG A 47 -3.97 6.68 -19.54
C ARG A 47 -3.19 6.08 -18.38
N PHE A 48 -3.17 4.75 -18.25
CA PHE A 48 -2.35 4.05 -17.28
C PHE A 48 -1.02 3.65 -17.91
N ALA A 49 0.08 4.00 -17.24
CA ALA A 49 1.44 3.67 -17.64
C ALA A 49 2.23 3.15 -16.43
N HIS A 50 3.07 2.15 -16.67
CA HIS A 50 3.99 1.61 -15.67
C HIS A 50 5.37 2.26 -15.82
N LEU A 51 6.00 2.55 -14.69
CA LEU A 51 7.38 3.00 -14.58
C LEU A 51 8.13 1.99 -13.71
N THR A 52 9.23 1.46 -14.22
CA THR A 52 10.03 0.44 -13.53
C THR A 52 10.89 1.05 -12.42
N GLY A 53 11.42 2.25 -12.61
CA GLY A 53 12.42 2.84 -11.73
C GLY A 53 13.79 2.14 -11.82
N GLY A 54 14.56 2.21 -10.73
CA GLY A 54 15.88 1.58 -10.67
C GLY A 54 16.86 2.19 -11.67
N ASP A 55 17.62 1.37 -12.41
CA ASP A 55 18.74 1.84 -13.23
C ASP A 55 18.36 2.85 -14.34
N ASP A 56 17.13 2.81 -14.86
CA ASP A 56 16.65 3.69 -15.95
C ASP A 56 15.64 4.75 -15.48
N TRP A 57 15.57 5.05 -14.17
CA TRP A 57 14.62 6.03 -13.64
C TRP A 57 14.68 7.39 -14.36
N SER A 58 15.87 7.78 -14.85
CA SER A 58 16.07 9.06 -15.54
C SER A 58 15.48 9.09 -16.94
N GLY A 59 15.58 7.98 -17.70
CA GLY A 59 14.99 7.87 -19.03
C GLY A 59 13.47 7.85 -18.97
N GLU A 60 12.92 7.10 -18.01
CA GLU A 60 11.49 7.05 -17.74
C GLU A 60 10.93 8.42 -17.33
N LEU A 61 11.63 9.16 -16.47
CA LEU A 61 11.21 10.52 -16.09
C LEU A 61 11.21 11.48 -17.29
N VAL A 62 12.22 11.40 -18.17
CA VAL A 62 12.26 12.20 -19.41
C VAL A 62 11.08 11.83 -20.33
N ALA A 63 10.77 10.55 -20.45
CA ALA A 63 9.61 10.10 -21.22
C ALA A 63 8.30 10.66 -20.64
N VAL A 64 8.12 10.60 -19.32
CA VAL A 64 6.96 11.20 -18.64
C VAL A 64 6.85 12.69 -18.96
N LEU A 65 7.94 13.46 -18.82
CA LEU A 65 7.94 14.90 -19.09
C LEU A 65 7.50 15.23 -20.54
N SER A 66 7.85 14.37 -21.50
CA SER A 66 7.42 14.52 -22.90
C SER A 66 5.92 14.30 -23.13
N LEU A 67 5.26 13.58 -22.20
CA LEU A 67 3.83 13.29 -22.26
C LEU A 67 2.99 14.38 -21.59
N LEU A 68 3.54 15.23 -20.73
CA LEU A 68 2.73 16.12 -19.88
C LEU A 68 2.11 17.31 -20.62
N GLY A 69 2.71 17.76 -21.73
CA GLY A 69 2.28 18.99 -22.40
C GLY A 69 2.49 20.25 -21.52
N SER A 70 1.81 21.33 -21.88
CA SER A 70 1.94 22.64 -21.22
C SER A 70 0.90 22.85 -20.11
N LYS A 71 1.34 23.30 -18.93
CA LYS A 71 0.50 23.49 -17.72
C LYS A 71 -0.19 22.22 -17.19
N PRO A 72 0.53 21.10 -17.00
CA PRO A 72 -0.02 19.93 -16.33
C PRO A 72 -0.39 20.26 -14.87
N ALA A 73 -1.25 19.43 -14.27
CA ALA A 73 -1.66 19.57 -12.89
C ALA A 73 -1.65 18.21 -12.18
N ALA A 74 -1.03 18.14 -11.01
CA ALA A 74 -1.15 16.96 -10.15
C ALA A 74 -2.58 16.87 -9.58
N LEU A 75 -3.14 15.66 -9.54
CA LEU A 75 -4.49 15.40 -9.03
C LEU A 75 -4.51 14.55 -7.76
N ASP A 76 -3.34 14.14 -7.26
CA ASP A 76 -3.22 13.31 -6.05
C ASP A 76 -3.66 14.03 -4.76
N TYR A 77 -3.65 15.36 -4.78
CA TYR A 77 -4.03 16.24 -3.68
C TYR A 77 -4.93 17.35 -4.21
N GLN A 78 -5.90 17.77 -3.40
CA GLN A 78 -6.64 19.00 -3.67
C GLN A 78 -5.70 20.19 -3.52
N HIS A 79 -5.75 21.19 -4.40
CA HIS A 79 -4.98 22.42 -4.23
C HIS A 79 -5.66 23.63 -4.88
N PRO A 80 -5.45 24.83 -4.31
CA PRO A 80 -5.84 26.08 -4.95
C PRO A 80 -5.16 26.30 -6.31
N PRO A 81 -5.83 26.95 -7.29
CA PRO A 81 -5.27 27.14 -8.63
C PRO A 81 -3.95 27.91 -8.68
N ASP A 82 -3.68 28.78 -7.71
CA ASP A 82 -2.49 29.64 -7.62
C ASP A 82 -1.22 28.89 -7.23
N VAL A 83 -1.32 27.76 -6.52
CA VAL A 83 -0.16 26.91 -6.15
C VAL A 83 0.06 25.74 -7.10
N ARG A 84 -0.78 25.60 -8.13
CA ARG A 84 -0.77 24.44 -9.05
C ARG A 84 0.59 24.16 -9.69
N ALA A 85 1.29 25.22 -10.09
CA ALA A 85 2.62 25.08 -10.71
C ALA A 85 3.64 24.54 -9.71
N ASP A 86 3.67 25.11 -8.50
CA ASP A 86 4.58 24.67 -7.43
C ASP A 86 4.28 23.23 -7.00
N VAL A 87 3.00 22.87 -6.86
CA VAL A 87 2.60 21.48 -6.54
C VAL A 87 3.03 20.52 -7.64
N MET A 88 2.94 20.91 -8.91
CA MET A 88 3.40 20.10 -10.03
C MET A 88 4.92 19.88 -9.98
N ASP A 89 5.70 20.92 -9.70
CA ASP A 89 7.16 20.81 -9.55
C ASP A 89 7.54 19.87 -8.40
N VAL A 90 6.86 20.00 -7.25
CA VAL A 90 7.04 19.09 -6.10
C VAL A 90 6.64 17.66 -6.46
N THR A 91 5.56 17.48 -7.23
CA THR A 91 5.10 16.15 -7.69
C THR A 91 6.16 15.47 -8.57
N LEU A 92 6.81 16.21 -9.47
CA LEU A 92 7.88 15.67 -10.30
C LEU A 92 9.14 15.34 -9.49
N VAL A 93 9.47 16.16 -8.49
CA VAL A 93 10.56 15.87 -7.55
C VAL A 93 10.27 14.61 -6.73
N ARG A 94 9.04 14.46 -6.25
CA ARG A 94 8.57 13.26 -5.53
C ARG A 94 8.65 12.03 -6.43
N LEU A 95 8.11 12.09 -7.65
CA LEU A 95 8.16 10.98 -8.61
C LEU A 95 9.60 10.53 -8.87
N ARG A 96 10.52 11.48 -9.08
CA ARG A 96 11.95 11.20 -9.22
C ARG A 96 12.52 10.45 -8.01
N GLN A 97 12.16 10.85 -6.79
CA GLN A 97 12.62 10.19 -5.58
C GLN A 97 12.07 8.77 -5.46
N LEU A 98 10.78 8.58 -5.75
CA LEU A 98 10.11 7.28 -5.71
C LEU A 98 10.71 6.30 -6.72
N LEU A 99 10.93 6.74 -7.96
CA LEU A 99 11.57 5.92 -9.00
C LEU A 99 13.01 5.54 -8.63
N ARG A 100 13.77 6.47 -8.04
CA ARG A 100 15.15 6.22 -7.62
C ARG A 100 15.23 5.27 -6.42
N ALA A 101 14.25 5.33 -5.51
CA ALA A 101 14.21 4.54 -4.29
C ALA A 101 13.45 3.21 -4.46
N ASP A 102 12.98 2.87 -5.67
CA ASP A 102 12.19 1.68 -5.96
C ASP A 102 10.92 1.57 -5.09
N VAL A 103 10.30 2.71 -4.78
CA VAL A 103 9.08 2.78 -3.93
C VAL A 103 7.85 2.60 -4.80
N VAL A 104 7.04 1.58 -4.47
CA VAL A 104 5.75 1.34 -5.13
C VAL A 104 4.81 2.51 -4.86
N SER A 105 4.26 3.09 -5.93
CA SER A 105 3.38 4.26 -5.81
C SER A 105 2.61 4.55 -7.10
N ALA A 106 1.51 5.29 -6.96
CA ALA A 106 0.77 5.89 -8.04
C ALA A 106 0.87 7.42 -8.04
N THR A 107 0.75 8.03 -9.22
CA THR A 107 0.65 9.48 -9.39
C THR A 107 -0.30 9.80 -10.53
N LEU A 108 -1.39 10.53 -10.24
CA LEU A 108 -2.34 10.99 -11.24
C LEU A 108 -2.04 12.44 -11.64
N ILE A 109 -1.86 12.66 -12.94
CA ILE A 109 -1.60 13.98 -13.52
C ILE A 109 -2.66 14.29 -14.58
N GLN A 110 -3.31 15.44 -14.46
CA GLN A 110 -4.03 16.03 -15.59
C GLN A 110 -3.00 16.58 -16.58
N VAL A 111 -3.04 16.11 -17.81
CA VAL A 111 -2.09 16.56 -18.83
C VAL A 111 -2.48 17.93 -19.36
N GLY A 112 -1.47 18.67 -19.77
CA GLY A 112 -1.55 20.02 -20.27
C GLY A 112 -1.99 20.14 -21.72
N THR A 113 -2.06 21.39 -22.20
CA THR A 113 -2.30 21.68 -23.63
C THR A 113 -1.11 21.19 -24.45
N ASP A 114 -1.35 20.63 -25.64
CA ASP A 114 -0.32 20.05 -26.52
C ASP A 114 0.33 18.76 -26.01
N SER A 115 -0.24 18.12 -24.99
CA SER A 115 0.15 16.74 -24.66
C SER A 115 -0.08 15.82 -25.87
N PRO A 116 0.84 14.89 -26.17
CA PRO A 116 0.65 13.91 -27.24
C PRO A 116 -0.34 12.79 -26.89
N LEU A 117 -0.86 12.77 -25.65
CA LEU A 117 -1.78 11.75 -25.19
C LEU A 117 -3.20 12.00 -25.71
N ASP A 118 -3.88 10.91 -26.03
CA ASP A 118 -5.30 10.87 -26.43
C ASP A 118 -6.27 11.02 -25.24
N ARG A 119 -5.75 11.10 -24.02
CA ARG A 119 -6.51 11.14 -22.77
C ARG A 119 -6.10 12.33 -21.92
N ALA A 120 -7.07 12.91 -21.21
CA ALA A 120 -6.89 14.11 -20.41
C ALA A 120 -6.08 13.88 -19.10
N ASN A 121 -5.91 12.63 -18.69
CA ASN A 121 -5.17 12.29 -17.47
C ASN A 121 -4.19 11.14 -17.73
N LEU A 122 -3.07 11.17 -17.02
CA LEU A 122 -2.03 10.16 -17.01
C LEU A 122 -1.85 9.65 -15.58
N CYS A 123 -2.14 8.36 -15.37
CA CYS A 123 -1.81 7.63 -14.15
C CYS A 123 -0.47 6.92 -14.35
N LEU A 124 0.50 7.26 -13.51
CA LEU A 124 1.83 6.68 -13.48
C LEU A 124 1.91 5.71 -12.30
N ILE A 125 2.11 4.43 -12.57
CA ILE A 125 2.32 3.41 -11.55
C ILE A 125 3.81 3.08 -11.51
N ALA A 126 4.51 3.58 -10.50
CA ALA A 126 5.90 3.23 -10.24
C ALA A 126 5.95 1.92 -9.45
N LEU A 127 6.58 0.89 -10.02
CA LEU A 127 6.76 -0.42 -9.39
C LEU A 127 7.97 -1.11 -10.00
N ASN A 128 8.99 -1.44 -9.21
CA ASN A 128 10.14 -2.22 -9.67
C ASN A 128 9.95 -3.71 -9.35
N PRO A 129 9.55 -4.59 -10.29
CA PRO A 129 9.25 -5.98 -9.99
C PRO A 129 10.46 -6.74 -9.43
N LYS A 130 11.68 -6.38 -9.85
CA LYS A 130 12.91 -7.06 -9.43
C LYS A 130 13.20 -6.86 -7.95
N ARG A 131 12.84 -5.71 -7.38
CA ARG A 131 13.01 -5.40 -5.96
C ARG A 131 11.80 -5.85 -5.13
N PHE A 132 10.61 -5.72 -5.71
CA PHE A 132 9.33 -5.89 -5.01
C PHE A 132 8.88 -7.36 -4.90
N ILE A 133 9.08 -8.18 -5.93
CA ILE A 133 8.44 -9.50 -6.10
C ILE A 133 9.34 -10.51 -6.82
N ALA A 134 10.64 -10.52 -6.50
CA ALA A 134 11.59 -11.44 -7.13
C ALA A 134 11.14 -12.92 -7.04
N ASP A 135 10.61 -13.31 -5.88
CA ASP A 135 9.99 -14.60 -5.59
C ASP A 135 9.03 -14.47 -4.39
N ASP A 136 8.41 -15.57 -3.96
CA ASP A 136 7.45 -15.61 -2.85
C ASP A 136 8.07 -15.14 -1.52
N TYR A 137 9.36 -15.41 -1.31
CA TYR A 137 10.09 -14.96 -0.13
C TYR A 137 10.33 -13.45 -0.19
N GLY A 138 10.77 -12.92 -1.33
CA GLY A 138 10.99 -11.50 -1.58
C GLY A 138 9.71 -10.67 -1.41
N ALA A 139 8.59 -11.13 -1.95
CA ALA A 139 7.29 -10.48 -1.77
C ALA A 139 6.86 -10.44 -0.29
N THR A 140 7.08 -11.54 0.42
CA THR A 140 6.77 -11.65 1.86
C THR A 140 7.64 -10.72 2.69
N ARG A 141 8.95 -10.72 2.43
CA ARG A 141 9.93 -9.87 3.10
C ARG A 141 9.63 -8.40 2.86
N TYR A 142 9.31 -8.01 1.62
CA TYR A 142 8.95 -6.64 1.28
C TYR A 142 7.70 -6.18 2.04
N MET A 143 6.65 -7.01 2.08
CA MET A 143 5.40 -6.66 2.76
C MET A 143 5.58 -6.48 4.28
N LEU A 144 6.37 -7.34 4.92
CA LEU A 144 6.56 -7.31 6.38
C LEU A 144 7.61 -6.29 6.83
N ASP A 145 8.56 -5.94 5.97
CA ASP A 145 9.68 -5.02 6.27
C ASP A 145 10.45 -5.42 7.55
N VAL A 146 10.73 -6.72 7.68
CA VAL A 146 11.45 -7.29 8.82
C VAL A 146 12.91 -7.60 8.48
N LYS A 147 13.75 -7.70 9.51
CA LYS A 147 15.14 -8.14 9.41
C LYS A 147 15.25 -9.55 8.80
N ASP A 148 16.37 -9.80 8.14
CA ASP A 148 16.67 -11.04 7.42
C ASP A 148 16.55 -12.29 8.32
N ASP A 149 17.00 -12.21 9.57
CA ASP A 149 16.93 -13.33 10.52
C ASP A 149 15.49 -13.71 10.88
N ILE A 150 14.56 -12.75 10.88
CA ILE A 150 13.13 -13.01 11.06
C ILE A 150 12.54 -13.57 9.76
N ALA A 151 12.86 -12.95 8.62
CA ALA A 151 12.35 -13.34 7.31
C ALA A 151 12.68 -14.81 6.99
N GLU A 152 13.93 -15.24 7.21
CA GLU A 152 14.42 -16.60 6.94
C GLU A 152 13.70 -17.69 7.76
N ARG A 153 13.09 -17.32 8.89
CA ARG A 153 12.38 -18.26 9.76
C ARG A 153 10.91 -18.45 9.37
N ILE A 154 10.36 -17.57 8.53
CA ILE A 154 8.95 -17.61 8.14
C ILE A 154 8.67 -18.93 7.42
N HIS A 155 7.61 -19.61 7.84
CA HIS A 155 7.25 -20.89 7.24
C HIS A 155 6.76 -20.69 5.79
N PRO A 156 7.19 -21.47 4.79
CA PRO A 156 6.84 -21.24 3.38
C PRO A 156 5.34 -21.19 3.07
N SER A 157 4.48 -21.85 3.85
CA SER A 157 3.02 -21.75 3.69
C SER A 157 2.47 -20.35 4.00
N ARG A 158 3.27 -19.48 4.63
CA ARG A 158 2.94 -18.09 4.93
C ARG A 158 3.40 -17.14 3.85
N TYR A 159 4.16 -17.60 2.87
CA TYR A 159 4.63 -16.70 1.84
C TYR A 159 3.47 -16.12 1.02
N LEU A 160 3.65 -14.87 0.59
CA LEU A 160 2.83 -14.26 -0.44
C LEU A 160 3.28 -14.82 -1.78
N GLN A 161 2.34 -15.40 -2.53
CA GLN A 161 2.61 -15.75 -3.91
C GLN A 161 2.95 -14.48 -4.70
N HIS A 162 4.18 -14.35 -5.17
CA HIS A 162 4.74 -13.12 -5.74
C HIS A 162 3.95 -12.59 -6.96
N MET A 163 3.45 -13.49 -7.81
CA MET A 163 2.62 -13.13 -8.97
C MET A 163 1.23 -12.63 -8.58
N GLU A 164 0.64 -13.12 -7.49
CA GLU A 164 -0.62 -12.56 -6.98
C GLU A 164 -0.35 -11.24 -6.27
N HIS A 165 0.81 -11.11 -5.61
CA HIS A 165 1.23 -9.85 -5.01
C HIS A 165 1.46 -8.75 -6.04
N LEU A 166 2.04 -9.06 -7.20
CA LEU A 166 2.14 -8.14 -8.34
C LEU A 166 0.77 -7.61 -8.76
N ARG A 167 -0.19 -8.52 -8.95
CA ARG A 167 -1.54 -8.16 -9.41
C ARG A 167 -2.26 -7.29 -8.39
N PHE A 168 -2.17 -7.68 -7.13
CA PHE A 168 -2.71 -6.90 -6.02
C PHE A 168 -2.11 -5.49 -5.98
N ALA A 169 -0.79 -5.36 -6.08
CA ALA A 169 -0.13 -4.05 -6.08
C ALA A 169 -0.55 -3.20 -7.28
N LEU A 170 -0.64 -3.77 -8.48
CA LEU A 170 -1.13 -3.05 -9.66
C LEU A 170 -2.59 -2.61 -9.51
N ASP A 171 -3.46 -3.48 -8.98
CA ASP A 171 -4.86 -3.14 -8.71
C ASP A 171 -4.97 -2.06 -7.62
N HIS A 172 -4.12 -2.10 -6.59
CA HIS A 172 -4.02 -1.12 -5.51
C HIS A 172 -3.59 0.26 -6.04
N GLU A 173 -2.48 0.32 -6.78
CA GLU A 173 -1.96 1.59 -7.31
C GLU A 173 -2.87 2.17 -8.41
N ALA A 174 -3.48 1.33 -9.24
CA ALA A 174 -4.49 1.79 -10.19
C ALA A 174 -5.70 2.42 -9.47
N PHE A 175 -6.10 1.85 -8.33
CA PHE A 175 -7.20 2.40 -7.54
C PHE A 175 -6.88 3.79 -6.98
N HIS A 176 -5.67 4.07 -6.52
CA HIS A 176 -5.29 5.42 -6.07
C HIS A 176 -5.54 6.49 -7.14
N CYS A 177 -5.22 6.20 -8.41
CA CYS A 177 -5.54 7.07 -9.53
C CYS A 177 -7.05 7.17 -9.80
N ILE A 178 -7.78 6.06 -9.74
CA ILE A 178 -9.23 6.05 -9.96
C ILE A 178 -9.95 6.86 -8.87
N ASP A 179 -9.54 6.69 -7.61
CA ASP A 179 -10.03 7.40 -6.43
C ASP A 179 -9.77 8.91 -6.56
N SER A 180 -8.53 9.32 -6.84
CA SER A 180 -8.19 10.73 -7.12
C SER A 180 -9.05 11.32 -8.24
N PHE A 181 -9.29 10.56 -9.30
CA PHE A 181 -10.06 11.02 -10.46
C PHE A 181 -11.55 11.18 -10.16
N LEU A 182 -12.15 10.23 -9.44
CA LEU A 182 -13.60 10.20 -9.17
C LEU A 182 -14.00 11.08 -7.99
N TYR A 183 -13.20 11.09 -6.93
CA TYR A 183 -13.56 11.71 -5.65
C TYR A 183 -12.69 12.93 -5.30
N GLY A 184 -11.70 13.23 -6.15
CA GLY A 184 -10.66 14.22 -5.85
C GLY A 184 -9.55 13.58 -5.01
N GLY A 185 -8.32 14.07 -5.18
CA GLY A 185 -7.18 13.66 -4.38
C GLY A 185 -7.37 13.94 -2.88
N ALA A 186 -6.35 13.59 -2.09
CA ALA A 186 -6.40 13.81 -0.64
C ALA A 186 -6.64 15.30 -0.32
N PRO A 187 -7.55 15.61 0.61
CA PRO A 187 -7.86 16.99 0.96
C PRO A 187 -6.64 17.67 1.60
N MET A 188 -6.48 18.96 1.36
CA MET A 188 -5.51 19.76 2.09
C MET A 188 -5.98 20.00 3.52
N THR A 189 -5.06 19.87 4.46
CA THR A 189 -5.28 20.18 5.87
C THR A 189 -4.03 20.84 6.46
N GLU A 190 -4.24 21.70 7.44
CA GLU A 190 -3.18 22.31 8.26
C GLU A 190 -2.83 21.44 9.48
N GLN A 191 -3.57 20.34 9.70
CA GLN A 191 -3.36 19.40 10.80
C GLN A 191 -2.57 18.18 10.33
N ASP A 192 -1.36 17.99 10.84
CA ASP A 192 -0.46 16.90 10.44
C ASP A 192 -1.12 15.51 10.54
N LEU A 193 -1.88 15.25 11.61
CA LEU A 193 -2.53 13.95 11.82
C LEU A 193 -3.78 13.74 10.97
N GLU A 194 -4.43 14.80 10.50
CA GLU A 194 -5.57 14.71 9.58
C GLU A 194 -5.12 14.29 8.19
N ALA A 195 -3.94 14.77 7.73
CA ALA A 195 -3.36 14.31 6.47
C ALA A 195 -3.06 12.80 6.50
N GLU A 196 -2.48 12.32 7.60
CA GLU A 196 -2.23 10.89 7.83
C GLU A 196 -3.53 10.07 7.91
N TYR A 197 -4.58 10.61 8.52
CA TYR A 197 -5.89 9.96 8.56
C TYR A 197 -6.48 9.79 7.16
N GLU A 198 -6.43 10.83 6.33
CA GLU A 198 -6.94 10.78 4.97
C GLU A 198 -6.11 9.86 4.08
N MET A 199 -4.78 9.81 4.28
CA MET A 199 -3.94 8.79 3.64
C MET A 199 -4.35 7.38 4.07
N PHE A 200 -4.51 7.11 5.37
CA PHE A 200 -4.96 5.82 5.87
C PHE A 200 -6.30 5.37 5.28
N ARG A 201 -7.24 6.31 5.12
CA ARG A 201 -8.52 6.08 4.47
C ARG A 201 -8.36 5.65 3.01
N ARG A 202 -7.49 6.32 2.26
CA ARG A 202 -7.23 6.00 0.85
C ARG A 202 -6.53 4.65 0.68
N GLU A 203 -5.51 4.38 1.49
CA GLU A 203 -4.85 3.05 1.55
C GLU A 203 -5.84 1.92 1.87
N SER A 204 -6.77 2.16 2.80
CA SER A 204 -7.81 1.20 3.15
C SER A 204 -8.73 0.88 1.97
N ALA A 205 -9.15 1.88 1.19
CA ALA A 205 -9.98 1.66 0.01
C ALA A 205 -9.19 0.97 -1.12
N ALA A 206 -7.93 1.36 -1.35
CA ALA A 206 -7.07 0.73 -2.35
C ALA A 206 -6.84 -0.75 -2.06
N ASP A 207 -6.52 -1.10 -0.81
CA ASP A 207 -6.39 -2.50 -0.39
C ASP A 207 -7.70 -3.28 -0.47
N ALA A 208 -8.84 -2.66 -0.13
CA ALA A 208 -10.15 -3.28 -0.25
C ALA A 208 -10.49 -3.60 -1.71
N TYR A 209 -10.28 -2.63 -2.60
CA TYR A 209 -10.49 -2.80 -4.03
C TYR A 209 -9.58 -3.88 -4.62
N ALA A 210 -8.28 -3.82 -4.33
CA ALA A 210 -7.32 -4.81 -4.82
C ALA A 210 -7.65 -6.22 -4.32
N MET A 211 -8.08 -6.37 -3.05
CA MET A 211 -8.52 -7.66 -2.52
C MET A 211 -9.82 -8.14 -3.18
N ALA A 212 -10.77 -7.23 -3.43
CA ALA A 212 -12.02 -7.59 -4.10
C ALA A 212 -11.78 -8.03 -5.54
N ARG A 213 -10.89 -7.35 -6.28
CA ARG A 213 -10.42 -7.76 -7.62
C ARG A 213 -9.74 -9.12 -7.61
N HIS A 214 -8.92 -9.39 -6.60
CA HIS A 214 -8.31 -10.70 -6.38
C HIS A 214 -9.37 -11.79 -6.19
N ILE A 215 -10.34 -11.60 -5.29
CA ILE A 215 -11.42 -12.56 -5.07
C ILE A 215 -12.28 -12.72 -6.32
N GLN A 216 -12.61 -11.64 -7.04
CA GLN A 216 -13.38 -11.68 -8.29
C GLN A 216 -12.70 -12.58 -9.33
N ARG A 217 -11.39 -12.43 -9.51
CA ARG A 217 -10.59 -13.21 -10.47
C ARG A 217 -10.59 -14.70 -10.14
N HIS A 218 -10.52 -15.05 -8.85
CA HIS A 218 -10.38 -16.43 -8.40
C HIS A 218 -11.71 -17.13 -8.04
N GLY A 219 -12.79 -16.36 -7.83
CA GLY A 219 -14.10 -16.86 -7.38
C GLY A 219 -14.10 -17.46 -5.96
N ARG A 220 -13.04 -17.24 -5.18
CA ARG A 220 -12.85 -17.82 -3.84
C ARG A 220 -11.79 -17.06 -3.05
N ILE A 221 -11.80 -17.26 -1.73
CA ILE A 221 -10.71 -16.81 -0.85
C ILE A 221 -9.51 -17.74 -1.03
N THR A 222 -8.35 -17.19 -1.39
CA THR A 222 -7.11 -17.96 -1.64
C THR A 222 -6.16 -17.89 -0.44
N PRO A 223 -5.12 -18.76 -0.38
CA PRO A 223 -4.05 -18.64 0.61
C PRO A 223 -3.35 -17.29 0.59
N TYR A 224 -3.11 -16.72 -0.60
CA TYR A 224 -2.56 -15.37 -0.76
C TYR A 224 -3.39 -14.32 -0.01
N ALA A 225 -4.71 -14.31 -0.23
CA ALA A 225 -5.62 -13.35 0.41
C ALA A 225 -5.55 -13.43 1.95
N ARG A 226 -5.51 -14.65 2.50
CA ARG A 226 -5.38 -14.87 3.94
C ARG A 226 -4.02 -14.41 4.47
N ASN A 227 -2.93 -14.80 3.81
CA ASN A 227 -1.58 -14.43 4.22
C ASN A 227 -1.39 -12.91 4.19
N LEU A 228 -1.85 -12.24 3.14
CA LEU A 228 -1.82 -10.78 3.03
C LEU A 228 -2.57 -10.10 4.17
N THR A 229 -3.77 -10.59 4.48
CA THR A 229 -4.59 -10.08 5.60
C THR A 229 -3.82 -10.18 6.92
N HIS A 230 -3.21 -11.34 7.22
CA HIS A 230 -2.45 -11.52 8.46
C HIS A 230 -1.17 -10.66 8.50
N MET A 231 -0.48 -10.48 7.36
CA MET A 231 0.67 -9.59 7.29
C MET A 231 0.28 -8.13 7.53
N ARG A 232 -0.85 -7.67 6.99
CA ARG A 232 -1.40 -6.33 7.30
C ARG A 232 -1.81 -6.16 8.77
N ALA A 233 -2.12 -7.25 9.49
CA ALA A 233 -2.31 -7.20 10.95
C ALA A 233 -1.00 -6.98 11.73
N LEU A 234 0.14 -7.27 11.10
CA LEU A 234 1.49 -7.13 11.65
C LEU A 234 2.15 -5.79 11.26
N TRP A 235 1.37 -4.81 10.81
CA TRP A 235 1.85 -3.48 10.39
C TRP A 235 2.73 -2.75 11.41
N LEU A 236 2.66 -3.09 12.71
CA LEU A 236 3.56 -2.53 13.73
C LEU A 236 5.05 -2.86 13.47
N PHE A 237 5.39 -3.81 12.60
CA PHE A 237 6.77 -3.99 12.13
C PHE A 237 7.24 -2.89 11.19
N SER A 238 6.32 -2.25 10.47
CA SER A 238 6.63 -1.17 9.54
C SER A 238 6.47 0.20 10.22
N ASP A 239 7.22 1.17 9.72
CA ASP A 239 7.14 2.59 10.12
C ASP A 239 5.83 3.29 9.68
N SER A 240 5.00 2.61 8.88
CA SER A 240 3.86 3.23 8.22
C SER A 240 2.51 2.83 8.86
N PRO A 241 1.90 3.69 9.70
CA PRO A 241 0.58 3.43 10.27
C PRO A 241 -0.53 3.31 9.20
N ASN A 242 -0.32 3.90 8.03
CA ASN A 242 -1.27 3.86 6.92
C ASN A 242 -1.38 2.46 6.30
N ARG A 243 -0.46 1.54 6.63
CA ARG A 243 -0.52 0.11 6.25
C ARG A 243 -1.42 -0.74 7.18
N CYS A 244 -2.06 -0.15 8.19
CA CYS A 244 -2.98 -0.85 9.11
C CYS A 244 -4.36 -1.17 8.48
N THR A 245 -4.39 -1.75 7.29
CA THR A 245 -5.62 -2.00 6.49
C THR A 245 -6.28 -3.35 6.78
N PHE A 246 -5.79 -4.10 7.78
CA PHE A 246 -6.28 -5.43 8.17
C PHE A 246 -7.81 -5.49 8.28
N GLU A 247 -8.42 -4.54 9.00
CA GLU A 247 -9.86 -4.57 9.26
C GLU A 247 -10.66 -4.47 7.94
N THR A 248 -10.23 -3.60 7.03
CA THR A 248 -10.91 -3.38 5.74
C THR A 248 -10.78 -4.60 4.82
N ILE A 249 -9.57 -5.17 4.70
CA ILE A 249 -9.33 -6.39 3.93
C ILE A 249 -10.14 -7.56 4.51
N ARG A 250 -10.22 -7.66 5.84
CA ARG A 250 -11.00 -8.71 6.51
C ARG A 250 -12.48 -8.63 6.14
N GLU A 251 -13.06 -7.43 6.05
CA GLU A 251 -14.46 -7.28 5.61
C GLU A 251 -14.69 -7.70 4.16
N VAL A 252 -13.69 -7.50 3.28
CA VAL A 252 -13.72 -8.07 1.92
C VAL A 252 -13.79 -9.60 1.99
N LEU A 253 -12.95 -10.23 2.81
CA LEU A 253 -12.90 -11.69 2.97
C LEU A 253 -14.15 -12.27 3.66
N ARG A 254 -14.93 -11.48 4.38
CA ARG A 254 -16.22 -11.88 4.97
C ARG A 254 -17.37 -11.84 3.96
N THR A 255 -17.20 -11.12 2.86
CA THR A 255 -18.20 -11.03 1.82
C THR A 255 -18.20 -12.30 0.98
N ASP A 256 -19.38 -12.80 0.62
CA ASP A 256 -19.54 -13.99 -0.24
C ASP A 256 -18.75 -13.80 -1.56
N PRO A 257 -17.78 -14.67 -1.88
CA PRO A 257 -17.03 -14.59 -3.13
C PRO A 257 -17.91 -14.58 -4.38
N ASN A 258 -19.06 -15.27 -4.38
CA ASN A 258 -19.98 -15.27 -5.51
C ASN A 258 -20.57 -13.87 -5.75
N ARG A 259 -20.83 -13.13 -4.66
CA ARG A 259 -21.32 -11.75 -4.74
C ARG A 259 -20.24 -10.84 -5.33
N ILE A 260 -19.00 -10.94 -4.86
CA ILE A 260 -17.87 -10.15 -5.40
C ILE A 260 -17.63 -10.49 -6.88
N GLN A 261 -17.69 -11.78 -7.24
CA GLN A 261 -17.48 -12.22 -8.62
C GLN A 261 -18.52 -11.64 -9.58
N ALA A 262 -19.75 -11.45 -9.12
CA ALA A 262 -20.84 -10.87 -9.91
C ALA A 262 -20.81 -9.33 -10.02
N MET A 263 -19.98 -8.63 -9.23
CA MET A 263 -19.90 -7.17 -9.27
C MET A 263 -19.24 -6.70 -10.56
N SER A 264 -19.82 -5.67 -11.18
CA SER A 264 -19.17 -4.87 -12.21
C SER A 264 -18.02 -4.03 -11.61
N LEU A 265 -17.19 -3.45 -12.48
CA LEU A 265 -16.07 -2.62 -12.05
C LEU A 265 -16.52 -1.38 -11.22
N PRO A 266 -17.57 -0.61 -11.61
CA PRO A 266 -18.10 0.46 -10.77
C PRO A 266 -18.59 -0.05 -9.40
N GLU A 267 -19.28 -1.20 -9.37
CA GLU A 267 -19.76 -1.78 -8.11
C GLU A 267 -18.61 -2.18 -7.18
N LEU A 268 -17.48 -2.65 -7.71
CA LEU A 268 -16.28 -2.93 -6.91
C LEU A 268 -15.65 -1.66 -6.32
N ILE A 269 -15.64 -0.56 -7.08
CA ILE A 269 -15.15 0.74 -6.61
C ILE A 269 -16.02 1.23 -5.45
N ASP A 270 -17.34 1.25 -5.65
CA ASP A 270 -18.30 1.68 -4.63
C ASP A 270 -18.23 0.77 -3.39
N PHE A 271 -18.07 -0.54 -3.59
CA PHE A 271 -17.89 -1.51 -2.52
C PHE A 271 -16.64 -1.23 -1.68
N ALA A 272 -15.50 -0.95 -2.32
CA ALA A 272 -14.25 -0.64 -1.62
C ALA A 272 -14.34 0.65 -0.80
N VAL A 273 -14.94 1.70 -1.37
CA VAL A 273 -15.19 2.98 -0.69
C VAL A 273 -16.14 2.80 0.50
N ALA A 274 -17.22 2.03 0.33
CA ALA A 274 -18.16 1.73 1.41
C ALA A 274 -17.52 0.94 2.56
N LEU A 275 -16.67 -0.04 2.24
CA LEU A 275 -15.94 -0.82 3.24
C LEU A 275 -14.94 0.04 4.02
N ARG A 276 -14.23 0.96 3.35
CA ARG A 276 -13.41 1.96 4.04
C ARG A 276 -14.25 2.73 5.06
N ASP A 277 -15.40 3.27 4.66
CA ASP A 277 -16.22 4.10 5.55
C ASP A 277 -16.87 3.30 6.70
N GLN A 278 -17.04 1.98 6.53
CA GLN A 278 -17.50 1.08 7.58
C GLN A 278 -16.38 0.65 8.54
N ALA A 279 -15.20 0.32 8.01
CA ALA A 279 -14.10 -0.29 8.77
C ALA A 279 -13.14 0.74 9.37
N VAL A 280 -12.93 1.87 8.69
CA VAL A 280 -12.08 2.95 9.18
C VAL A 280 -12.84 3.74 10.23
N ARG A 281 -12.21 3.87 11.40
CA ARG A 281 -12.76 4.64 12.51
C ARG A 281 -12.88 6.12 12.11
N PRO A 282 -13.81 6.88 12.73
CA PRO A 282 -13.75 8.34 12.69
C PRO A 282 -12.38 8.86 13.13
N TYR A 283 -12.03 10.08 12.74
CA TYR A 283 -10.74 10.71 13.03
C TYR A 283 -10.27 10.52 14.49
N ASP A 284 -11.11 10.86 15.48
CA ASP A 284 -10.78 10.67 16.91
C ASP A 284 -10.46 9.20 17.25
N GLY A 285 -11.18 8.26 16.64
CA GLY A 285 -10.95 6.83 16.81
C GLY A 285 -9.65 6.35 16.14
N TYR A 286 -9.23 6.97 15.04
CA TYR A 286 -7.93 6.75 14.40
C TYR A 286 -6.79 7.26 15.29
N ILE A 287 -6.92 8.47 15.84
CA ILE A 287 -5.92 9.04 16.76
C ILE A 287 -5.75 8.16 18.01
N LEU A 288 -6.86 7.74 18.64
CA LEU A 288 -6.83 6.82 19.78
C LEU A 288 -6.20 5.45 19.43
N GLN A 289 -6.44 4.96 18.22
CA GLN A 289 -5.81 3.73 17.74
C GLN A 289 -4.31 3.90 17.56
N ARG A 290 -3.83 5.03 17.03
CA ARG A 290 -2.39 5.33 16.92
C ARG A 290 -1.73 5.41 18.30
N ALA A 291 -2.33 6.14 19.23
CA ALA A 291 -1.82 6.20 20.60
C ALA A 291 -1.76 4.80 21.25
N ALA A 292 -2.80 3.98 21.08
CA ALA A 292 -2.80 2.60 21.60
C ALA A 292 -1.77 1.70 20.90
N ALA A 293 -1.55 1.88 19.61
CA ALA A 293 -0.54 1.16 18.83
C ALA A 293 0.88 1.45 19.33
N LEU A 294 1.19 2.70 19.68
CA LEU A 294 2.47 3.07 20.26
C LEU A 294 2.71 2.36 21.60
N GLN A 295 1.71 2.35 22.48
CA GLN A 295 1.82 1.66 23.76
C GLN A 295 1.90 0.14 23.58
N ALA A 296 1.20 -0.42 22.61
CA ALA A 296 1.31 -1.83 22.26
C ALA A 296 2.72 -2.17 21.74
N ALA A 297 3.30 -1.34 20.88
CA ALA A 297 4.67 -1.51 20.37
C ALA A 297 5.69 -1.53 21.52
N ARG A 298 5.59 -0.59 22.47
CA ARG A 298 6.42 -0.58 23.70
C ARG A 298 6.25 -1.87 24.52
N ALA A 299 5.01 -2.34 24.71
CA ALA A 299 4.73 -3.58 25.43
C ALA A 299 5.24 -4.84 24.72
N LEU A 300 5.41 -4.76 23.40
CA LEU A 300 5.98 -5.81 22.55
C LEU A 300 7.52 -5.73 22.48
N GLY A 301 8.13 -4.67 23.02
CA GLY A 301 9.57 -4.44 22.93
C GLY A 301 10.04 -3.97 21.55
N LEU A 302 9.13 -3.44 20.73
CA LEU A 302 9.46 -2.78 19.46
C LEU A 302 9.97 -1.37 19.73
N ASP A 303 10.89 -0.90 18.88
CA ASP A 303 11.47 0.45 19.00
C ASP A 303 10.44 1.51 18.54
N PRO A 304 9.94 2.37 19.44
CA PRO A 304 9.00 3.42 19.07
C PRO A 304 9.57 4.46 18.10
N ALA A 305 10.91 4.60 18.04
CA ALA A 305 11.57 5.52 17.11
C ALA A 305 11.32 5.14 15.64
N LEU A 306 10.97 3.89 15.35
CA LEU A 306 10.58 3.43 14.02
C LEU A 306 9.38 4.20 13.47
N TYR A 307 8.55 4.79 14.33
CA TYR A 307 7.33 5.45 13.89
C TYR A 307 7.51 6.97 13.65
N GLY A 308 8.69 7.53 13.93
CA GLY A 308 9.05 8.92 13.66
C GLY A 308 8.45 9.97 14.61
N ASP A 309 8.89 11.22 14.46
CA ASP A 309 8.56 12.33 15.37
C ASP A 309 7.07 12.73 15.38
N GLN A 310 6.31 12.32 14.35
CA GLN A 310 4.87 12.58 14.24
C GLN A 310 4.04 11.92 15.36
N TRP A 311 4.64 11.01 16.14
CA TRP A 311 3.96 10.30 17.22
C TRP A 311 4.10 10.99 18.59
N CYS A 312 4.86 12.09 18.67
CA CYS A 312 5.06 12.85 19.91
C CYS A 312 3.75 13.25 20.62
N GLU A 313 2.71 13.58 19.86
CA GLU A 313 1.39 13.90 20.42
C GLU A 313 0.66 12.65 20.93
N CYS A 314 0.71 11.55 20.17
CA CYS A 314 0.13 10.26 20.54
C CYS A 314 0.75 9.69 21.83
N GLU A 315 2.02 9.97 22.12
CA GLU A 315 2.68 9.48 23.35
C GLU A 315 2.06 10.03 24.63
N ARG A 316 1.46 11.23 24.56
CA ARG A 316 0.93 11.95 25.71
C ARG A 316 -0.55 11.64 25.96
N MET A 317 -1.19 10.88 25.08
CA MET A 317 -2.61 10.56 25.15
C MET A 317 -2.88 9.41 26.12
N GLU A 318 -3.94 9.56 26.90
CA GLU A 318 -4.51 8.44 27.66
C GLU A 318 -5.20 7.48 26.68
N VAL A 319 -4.92 6.18 26.81
CA VAL A 319 -5.49 5.15 25.94
C VAL A 319 -6.18 4.09 26.77
N ASP A 320 -7.24 3.49 26.22
CA ASP A 320 -7.92 2.36 26.84
C ASP A 320 -6.97 1.15 26.94
N PRO A 321 -6.63 0.68 28.16
CA PRO A 321 -5.78 -0.49 28.35
C PRO A 321 -6.32 -1.75 27.65
N LYS A 322 -7.64 -1.87 27.47
CA LYS A 322 -8.24 -3.00 26.73
C LYS A 322 -7.90 -2.96 25.26
N LEU A 323 -7.83 -1.77 24.65
CA LEU A 323 -7.45 -1.61 23.25
C LEU A 323 -5.98 -1.98 23.07
N VAL A 324 -5.10 -1.53 23.97
CA VAL A 324 -3.68 -1.91 23.96
C VAL A 324 -3.52 -3.43 24.09
N ALA A 325 -4.19 -4.04 25.07
CA ALA A 325 -4.14 -5.49 25.28
C ALA A 325 -4.64 -6.27 24.05
N LYS A 326 -5.70 -5.80 23.39
CA LYS A 326 -6.21 -6.39 22.14
C LYS A 326 -5.16 -6.33 21.03
N LEU A 327 -4.50 -5.18 20.84
CA LEU A 327 -3.45 -5.01 19.82
C LEU A 327 -2.25 -5.91 20.09
N VAL A 328 -1.77 -5.96 21.35
CA VAL A 328 -0.67 -6.83 21.78
C VAL A 328 -1.01 -8.30 21.53
N ASN A 329 -2.21 -8.74 21.90
CA ASN A 329 -2.64 -10.13 21.69
C ASN A 329 -2.70 -10.48 20.20
N ARG A 330 -3.37 -9.64 19.39
CA ARG A 330 -3.48 -9.83 17.94
C ARG A 330 -2.10 -9.94 17.29
N TYR A 331 -1.20 -9.04 17.66
CA TYR A 331 0.14 -9.02 17.11
C TYR A 331 0.94 -10.27 17.50
N ARG A 332 0.97 -10.64 18.78
CA ARG A 332 1.65 -11.86 19.24
C ARG A 332 1.11 -13.09 18.54
N TYR A 333 -0.22 -13.21 18.43
CA TYR A 333 -0.86 -14.32 17.75
C TYR A 333 -0.38 -14.42 16.30
N TYR A 334 -0.57 -13.39 15.47
CA TYR A 334 -0.18 -13.49 14.07
C TYR A 334 1.34 -13.61 13.87
N TYR A 335 2.15 -13.00 14.74
CA TYR A 335 3.60 -13.13 14.69
C TYR A 335 4.06 -14.56 14.98
N GLU A 336 3.57 -15.19 16.06
CA GLU A 336 3.90 -16.57 16.41
C GLU A 336 3.51 -17.52 15.27
N GLN A 337 2.40 -17.23 14.58
CA GLN A 337 1.90 -18.05 13.49
C GLN A 337 2.63 -17.85 12.15
N LEU A 338 3.48 -16.83 11.98
CA LEU A 338 4.36 -16.71 10.81
C LEU A 338 5.31 -17.90 10.68
N PHE A 339 5.63 -18.55 11.79
CA PHE A 339 6.62 -19.63 11.87
C PHE A 339 5.99 -21.03 11.85
N THR A 340 4.67 -21.12 11.68
CA THR A 340 3.91 -22.39 11.71
C THR A 340 3.24 -22.68 10.37
N ASN A 341 2.88 -23.94 10.16
CA ASN A 341 2.07 -24.38 9.01
C ASN A 341 0.56 -24.39 9.32
N THR A 342 0.13 -23.85 10.46
CA THR A 342 -1.26 -23.91 10.93
C THR A 342 -2.19 -23.11 10.00
N THR A 343 -3.36 -23.64 9.68
CA THR A 343 -4.37 -22.81 8.99
C THR A 343 -4.94 -21.81 10.00
N LEU A 344 -4.86 -20.53 9.69
CA LEU A 344 -5.32 -19.46 10.59
C LEU A 344 -6.72 -19.02 10.24
N GLU A 345 -7.50 -18.82 11.28
CA GLU A 345 -8.73 -18.05 11.21
C GLU A 345 -8.40 -16.58 10.90
N LEU A 346 -9.39 -15.89 10.31
CA LEU A 346 -9.24 -14.47 9.98
C LEU A 346 -9.17 -13.56 11.21
N GLU A 347 -9.57 -14.06 12.37
CA GLU A 347 -9.53 -13.35 13.65
C GLU A 347 -8.61 -14.04 14.62
N ALA A 348 -7.79 -13.24 15.31
CA ALA A 348 -7.09 -13.72 16.49
C ALA A 348 -8.13 -14.05 17.59
N PRO A 349 -7.92 -15.12 18.38
CA PRO A 349 -8.73 -15.38 19.55
C PRO A 349 -8.71 -14.18 20.50
N SER A 350 -9.77 -14.02 21.29
CA SER A 350 -9.80 -13.04 22.37
C SER A 350 -8.63 -13.27 23.34
N LEU A 351 -8.24 -12.24 24.09
CA LEU A 351 -7.15 -12.38 25.07
C LEU A 351 -7.45 -13.49 26.09
N SER A 352 -8.71 -13.62 26.52
CA SER A 352 -9.14 -14.71 27.40
C SER A 352 -8.92 -16.09 26.77
N GLU A 353 -9.34 -16.28 25.51
CA GLU A 353 -9.15 -17.53 24.79
C GLU A 353 -7.66 -17.84 24.55
N SER A 354 -6.84 -16.82 24.23
CA SER A 354 -5.39 -16.98 24.06
C SER A 354 -4.69 -17.43 25.35
N LEU A 355 -5.15 -16.99 26.51
CA LEU A 355 -4.57 -17.35 27.81
C LEU A 355 -4.93 -18.76 28.25
N GLU A 356 -6.07 -19.30 27.80
CA GLU A 356 -6.50 -20.67 28.09
C GLU A 356 -5.81 -21.72 27.21
N GLN A 357 -5.24 -21.31 26.07
CA GLN A 357 -4.56 -22.18 25.10
C GLN A 357 -3.05 -22.35 25.36
N ARG A 358 -2.49 -21.60 26.33
CA ARG A 358 -1.10 -21.72 26.79
C ARG A 358 -1.01 -22.61 28.02
#